data_AF-A0AAU2PQY7-F1
#
_entry.id   AF-A0AAU2PQY7-F1
#
_cell.length_a   1.000
_cell.length_b   1.000
_cell.length_c   1.000
_cell.angle_alpha   90.00
_cell.angle_beta   90.00
_cell.angle_gamma   90.00
#
_symmetry.space_group_name_H-M   'P 1'
#
loop_
_entity.id
_entity.type
_entity.pdbx_description
1 polymer ?
#
loop_
_entity_poly.entity_id
_entity_poly.type
_entity_poly.pdbx_seq_one_letter_code
_entity_poly.pdbx_strand_id
1 'polypeptide(L)'
;MLLSCGVLLAGEQATIVRANLSHADWRDADSVTVGAVVTVVAAFAAGLMGMLMHGRPAFPAAHGQAPRMDIPADERRMWLAYTENRWLFLLSAVAGVVALAALLVGLGGLTEPMWLLILPFAFVSLTVLACSSVRVRVAEHGLDVAFGPLGWPVRRWDAADIEWARAEIRTPAQVGGWGYRLSGLGTTVMLRSGECLVVRAGGKDFAVSVDGAERAAALLNSLAGARTEPT
;
A
#
# COMPACT_ATOMS: atom_id res chain seq x y z
N MET A 1 16.95 -0.35 -5.89
CA MET A 1 18.07 -0.86 -5.06
C MET A 1 19.43 -0.36 -5.51
N LEU A 2 19.79 -0.42 -6.80
CA LEU A 2 21.10 0.07 -7.28
C LEU A 2 21.27 1.59 -7.09
N LEU A 3 20.25 2.38 -7.42
CA LEU A 3 20.26 3.84 -7.22
C LEU A 3 20.42 4.26 -5.74
N SER A 4 19.72 3.60 -4.83
CA SER A 4 19.81 3.87 -3.38
C SER A 4 21.17 3.51 -2.81
N CYS A 5 21.78 2.41 -3.28
CA CYS A 5 23.12 2.01 -2.87
C CYS A 5 24.19 2.98 -3.39
N GLY A 6 24.08 3.44 -4.65
CA GLY A 6 25.00 4.42 -5.24
C GLY A 6 24.95 5.77 -4.54
N VAL A 7 23.76 6.28 -4.19
CA VAL A 7 23.61 7.54 -3.43
C VAL A 7 24.22 7.42 -2.04
N LEU A 8 24.03 6.28 -1.37
CA LEU A 8 24.54 6.05 -0.02
C LEU A 8 26.08 6.01 0.00
N LEU A 9 26.69 5.25 -0.92
CA LEU A 9 28.15 5.15 -1.04
C LEU A 9 28.79 6.48 -1.45
N ALA A 10 28.19 7.21 -2.40
CA ALA A 10 28.72 8.50 -2.84
C ALA A 10 28.60 9.58 -1.76
N GLY A 11 27.49 9.61 -1.01
CA GLY A 11 27.29 10.56 0.08
C GLY A 11 28.20 10.29 1.28
N GLU A 12 28.45 9.02 1.60
CA GLU A 12 29.38 8.62 2.67
C GLU A 12 30.80 9.09 2.36
N GLN A 13 31.28 8.83 1.13
CA GLN A 13 32.60 9.27 0.67
C GLN A 13 32.72 10.80 0.67
N ALA A 14 31.73 11.52 0.14
CA ALA A 14 31.75 12.98 0.11
C ALA A 14 31.74 13.59 1.52
N THR A 15 31.01 12.97 2.46
CA THR A 15 30.94 13.44 3.84
C THR A 15 32.27 13.22 4.57
N ILE A 16 32.86 12.03 4.45
CA ILE A 16 34.16 11.71 5.07
C ILE A 16 35.24 12.65 4.54
N VAL A 17 35.30 12.82 3.22
CA VAL A 17 36.27 13.70 2.58
C VAL A 17 36.07 15.15 3.01
N ARG A 18 34.84 15.66 3.00
CA ARG A 18 34.55 17.04 3.41
C ARG A 18 34.79 17.31 4.89
N ALA A 19 34.50 16.37 5.78
CA ALA A 19 34.71 16.51 7.22
C ALA A 19 36.21 16.47 7.60
N ASN A 20 37.06 15.84 6.79
CA ASN A 20 38.50 15.70 7.08
C ASN A 20 39.40 16.59 6.21
N LEU A 21 38.85 17.22 5.16
CA LEU A 21 39.61 18.03 4.19
C LEU A 21 40.36 19.22 4.82
N SER A 22 39.94 19.70 5.99
CA SER A 22 40.56 20.84 6.69
C SER A 22 41.47 20.45 7.86
N HIS A 23 41.59 19.16 8.20
CA HIS A 23 42.36 18.71 9.35
C HIS A 23 43.67 18.05 8.91
N ALA A 24 44.79 18.62 9.33
CA ALA A 24 46.12 18.08 9.04
C ALA A 24 46.49 16.88 9.95
N ASP A 25 45.75 16.70 11.05
CA ASP A 25 45.99 15.66 12.05
C ASP A 25 44.69 14.88 12.30
N TRP A 26 44.78 13.54 12.36
CA TRP A 26 43.62 12.63 12.43
C TRP A 26 42.84 12.74 13.74
N ARG A 27 43.40 13.42 14.73
CA ARG A 27 42.79 13.66 16.06
C ARG A 27 41.81 14.84 16.07
N ASP A 28 41.86 15.72 15.08
CA ASP A 28 40.97 16.88 14.97
C ASP A 28 39.76 16.61 14.06
N ALA A 29 39.56 15.36 13.62
CA ALA A 29 38.49 14.99 12.71
C ALA A 29 37.10 15.36 13.28
N ASP A 30 36.41 16.26 12.58
CA ASP A 30 35.07 16.73 12.95
C ASP A 30 34.05 15.58 12.88
N SER A 31 33.02 15.61 13.74
CA SER A 31 32.04 14.52 13.79
C SER A 31 31.27 14.41 12.47
N VAL A 32 31.41 13.26 11.79
CA VAL A 32 30.80 12.95 10.48
C VAL A 32 29.27 12.82 10.56
N THR A 33 28.71 12.97 11.76
CA THR A 33 27.32 12.72 12.13
C THR A 33 26.32 13.44 11.23
N VAL A 34 26.50 14.75 10.98
CA VAL A 34 25.52 15.52 10.18
C VAL A 34 25.44 15.02 8.75
N GLY A 35 26.57 14.78 8.08
CA GLY A 35 26.52 14.31 6.70
C GLY A 35 26.19 12.83 6.57
N ALA A 36 26.47 12.01 7.59
CA ALA A 36 25.95 10.64 7.67
C ALA A 36 24.41 10.64 7.77
N VAL A 37 23.82 11.49 8.63
CA VAL A 37 22.37 11.67 8.73
C VAL A 37 21.77 12.09 7.37
N VAL A 38 22.34 13.12 6.75
CA VAL A 38 21.88 13.63 5.44
C VAL A 38 21.95 12.54 4.37
N THR A 39 23.02 11.76 4.34
CA THR A 39 23.22 10.69 3.36
C THR A 39 22.20 9.56 3.54
N VAL A 40 21.95 9.12 4.77
CA VAL A 40 20.94 8.07 5.06
C VAL A 40 19.54 8.55 4.68
N VAL A 41 19.19 9.80 5.03
CA VAL A 41 17.90 10.39 4.68
C VAL A 41 17.73 10.50 3.15
N ALA A 42 18.77 10.97 2.45
CA ALA A 42 18.75 11.09 0.98
C ALA A 42 18.65 9.72 0.29
N ALA A 43 19.37 8.70 0.77
CA ALA A 43 19.31 7.35 0.23
C ALA A 43 17.93 6.70 0.44
N PHE A 44 17.32 6.92 1.61
CA PHE A 44 15.97 6.45 1.91
C PHE A 44 14.93 7.14 1.02
N ALA A 45 15.01 8.46 0.87
CA ALA A 45 14.15 9.23 -0.03
C ALA A 45 14.30 8.79 -1.50
N ALA A 46 15.53 8.55 -1.98
CA ALA A 46 15.78 8.04 -3.32
C ALA A 46 15.22 6.62 -3.53
N GLY A 47 15.30 5.75 -2.52
CA GLY A 47 14.66 4.44 -2.52
C GLY A 47 13.15 4.52 -2.67
N LEU A 48 12.50 5.40 -1.89
CA LEU A 48 11.06 5.65 -1.96
C LEU A 48 10.63 6.23 -3.32
N MET A 49 11.43 7.15 -3.88
CA MET A 49 11.20 7.70 -5.21
C MET A 49 11.31 6.62 -6.29
N GLY A 50 12.29 5.72 -6.17
CA GLY A 50 12.42 4.56 -7.05
C GLY A 50 11.18 3.65 -7.00
N MET A 51 10.60 3.45 -5.82
CA MET A 51 9.35 2.69 -5.68
C MET A 51 8.15 3.39 -6.32
N LEU A 52 8.05 4.72 -6.17
CA LEU A 52 7.01 5.52 -6.83
C LEU A 52 7.10 5.47 -8.36
N MET A 53 8.31 5.40 -8.91
CA MET A 53 8.57 5.37 -10.35
C MET A 53 8.45 3.99 -10.98
N HIS A 54 8.68 2.92 -10.22
CA HIS A 54 8.36 1.57 -10.67
C HIS A 54 6.84 1.37 -10.59
N GLY A 55 6.13 1.83 -11.63
CA GLY A 55 4.76 1.41 -11.85
C GLY A 55 4.73 -0.11 -11.93
N ARG A 56 4.09 -0.78 -10.96
CA ARG A 56 3.80 -2.21 -11.10
C ARG A 56 2.85 -2.36 -12.28
N PRO A 57 3.05 -3.36 -13.15
CA PRO A 57 2.20 -3.53 -14.32
C PRO A 57 0.76 -3.66 -13.85
N ALA A 58 -0.01 -2.60 -14.04
CA ALA A 58 -1.45 -2.69 -14.01
C ALA A 58 -1.80 -3.62 -15.16
N PHE A 59 -2.26 -4.84 -14.85
CA PHE A 59 -2.83 -5.68 -15.89
C PHE A 59 -3.94 -4.87 -16.54
N PRO A 60 -3.85 -4.57 -17.86
CA PRO A 60 -4.86 -3.77 -18.51
C PRO A 60 -6.21 -4.45 -18.27
N ALA A 61 -7.13 -3.75 -17.62
CA ALA A 61 -8.52 -4.17 -17.64
C ALA A 61 -8.93 -4.17 -19.11
N ALA A 62 -8.98 -5.34 -19.75
CA ALA A 62 -9.52 -5.43 -21.09
C ALA A 62 -10.96 -4.90 -21.03
N HIS A 63 -11.20 -3.74 -21.63
CA HIS A 63 -12.51 -3.13 -21.77
C HIS A 63 -13.19 -3.83 -22.94
N GLY A 64 -13.97 -4.84 -22.62
CA GLY A 64 -14.72 -5.62 -23.58
C GLY A 64 -15.75 -6.44 -22.81
N GLN A 65 -17.00 -6.35 -23.25
CA GLN A 65 -18.11 -7.15 -22.78
C GLN A 65 -17.74 -8.62 -22.99
N ALA A 66 -17.18 -9.25 -21.96
CA ALA A 66 -16.76 -10.64 -22.06
C ALA A 66 -18.03 -11.47 -22.29
N PRO A 67 -18.12 -12.23 -23.40
CA PRO A 67 -19.17 -13.23 -23.57
C PRO A 67 -19.16 -14.12 -22.33
N ARG A 68 -20.33 -14.62 -21.92
CA ARG A 68 -20.45 -15.63 -20.85
C ARG A 68 -19.31 -16.62 -20.99
N MET A 69 -18.38 -16.56 -20.04
CA MET A 69 -17.21 -17.42 -20.04
C MET A 69 -17.73 -18.75 -19.53
N ASP A 70 -17.98 -19.72 -20.42
CA ASP A 70 -18.17 -21.10 -20.01
C ASP A 70 -16.93 -21.51 -19.21
N ILE A 71 -17.16 -21.93 -17.97
CA ILE A 71 -16.14 -22.41 -17.06
C ILE A 71 -16.17 -23.94 -17.22
N PRO A 72 -15.16 -24.57 -17.85
CA PRO A 72 -15.02 -26.02 -17.77
C PRO A 72 -14.77 -26.40 -16.31
N ALA A 73 -15.38 -27.48 -15.84
CA ALA A 73 -15.38 -27.91 -14.43
C ALA A 73 -13.99 -28.23 -13.83
N ASP A 74 -12.91 -28.15 -14.62
CA ASP A 74 -11.53 -28.51 -14.24
C ASP A 74 -10.56 -27.32 -14.20
N GLU A 75 -11.00 -26.08 -14.47
CA GLU A 75 -10.15 -24.89 -14.38
C GLU A 75 -10.34 -24.11 -13.08
N ARG A 76 -9.31 -24.11 -12.22
CA ARG A 76 -9.24 -23.23 -11.04
C ARG A 76 -9.00 -21.77 -11.47
N ARG A 77 -10.06 -20.98 -11.62
CA ARG A 77 -9.95 -19.55 -11.94
C ARG A 77 -9.74 -18.71 -10.68
N MET A 78 -8.61 -18.01 -10.62
CA MET A 78 -8.36 -16.97 -9.61
C MET A 78 -8.41 -15.59 -10.25
N TRP A 79 -9.13 -14.67 -9.63
CA TRP A 79 -9.14 -13.27 -10.03
C TRP A 79 -8.37 -12.42 -9.03
N LEU A 80 -7.49 -11.56 -9.53
CA LEU A 80 -6.64 -10.69 -8.73
C LEU A 80 -6.75 -9.27 -9.26
N ALA A 81 -7.13 -8.34 -8.39
CA ALA A 81 -7.01 -6.91 -8.66
C ALA A 81 -6.12 -6.24 -7.62
N TYR A 82 -5.45 -5.20 -8.09
CA TYR A 82 -4.59 -4.37 -7.28
C TYR A 82 -4.94 -2.90 -7.47
N THR A 83 -5.04 -2.17 -6.36
CA THR A 83 -5.30 -0.73 -6.39
C THR A 83 -4.35 -0.03 -5.44
N GLU A 84 -3.67 0.98 -5.94
CA GLU A 84 -2.72 1.81 -5.18
C GLU A 84 -3.17 3.27 -5.20
N ASN A 85 -2.87 4.00 -4.13
CA ASN A 85 -2.98 5.45 -4.06
C ASN A 85 -1.60 6.08 -3.84
N ARG A 86 -1.03 6.63 -4.92
CA ARG A 86 0.31 7.23 -4.94
C ARG A 86 0.45 8.43 -3.98
N TRP A 87 -0.64 9.16 -3.73
CA TRP A 87 -0.63 10.29 -2.80
C TRP A 87 -0.51 9.83 -1.35
N LEU A 88 -1.22 8.75 -0.98
CA LEU A 88 -1.05 8.14 0.35
C LEU A 88 0.36 7.58 0.52
N PHE A 89 0.91 6.93 -0.51
CA PHE A 89 2.29 6.48 -0.46
C PHE A 89 3.27 7.65 -0.26
N LEU A 90 3.10 8.75 -0.99
CA LEU A 90 3.94 9.94 -0.85
C LEU A 90 3.84 10.56 0.54
N LEU A 91 2.63 10.66 1.09
CA LEU A 91 2.41 11.18 2.44
C LEU A 91 3.10 10.30 3.49
N SER A 92 2.96 8.98 3.36
CA SER A 92 3.65 8.01 4.23
C SER A 92 5.17 8.13 4.13
N ALA A 93 5.70 8.28 2.90
CA ALA A 93 7.11 8.46 2.62
C ALA A 93 7.66 9.73 3.29
N VAL A 94 6.99 10.87 3.13
CA VAL A 94 7.38 12.14 3.75
C VAL A 94 7.37 12.03 5.28
N ALA A 95 6.30 11.46 5.86
CA ALA A 95 6.21 11.27 7.30
C ALA A 95 7.33 10.35 7.84
N GLY A 96 7.65 9.29 7.11
CA GLY A 96 8.73 8.36 7.45
C GLY A 96 10.10 9.00 7.38
N VAL A 97 10.36 9.83 6.37
CA VAL A 97 11.59 10.62 6.24
C VAL A 97 11.77 11.57 7.43
N VAL A 98 10.71 12.26 7.84
CA VAL A 98 10.76 13.18 9.01
C VAL A 98 11.06 12.40 10.29
N ALA A 99 10.40 11.28 10.53
CA ALA A 99 10.64 10.44 11.71
C ALA A 99 12.07 9.88 11.72
N LEU A 100 12.57 9.40 10.58
CA LEU A 100 13.92 8.87 10.44
C LEU A 100 14.98 9.95 10.66
N ALA A 101 14.80 11.14 10.06
CA ALA A 101 15.71 12.26 10.27
C ALA A 101 15.78 12.66 11.73
N ALA A 102 14.63 12.81 12.41
CA ALA A 102 14.57 13.15 13.83
C ALA A 102 15.25 12.10 14.72
N LEU A 103 15.07 10.81 14.41
CA LEU A 103 15.73 9.71 15.13
C LEU A 103 17.24 9.75 14.94
N LEU A 104 17.72 9.93 13.70
CA LEU A 104 19.15 9.94 13.40
C LEU A 104 19.86 11.16 13.98
N VAL A 105 19.20 12.34 14.01
CA VAL A 105 19.71 13.53 14.69
C VAL A 105 19.85 13.29 16.20
N GLY A 106 18.85 12.69 16.84
CA GLY A 106 18.90 12.36 18.27
C GLY A 106 19.97 11.33 18.62
N LEU A 107 20.08 10.24 17.85
CA LEU A 107 21.11 9.22 18.03
C LEU A 107 22.53 9.75 17.74
N GLY A 108 22.63 10.74 16.87
CA GLY A 108 23.89 11.42 16.57
C GLY A 108 24.38 12.38 17.66
N GLY A 109 23.63 12.56 18.75
CA GLY A 109 23.99 13.47 19.84
C GLY A 109 23.92 14.96 19.45
N LEU A 110 23.27 15.29 18.34
CA LEU A 110 23.10 16.67 17.87
C LEU A 110 22.04 17.42 18.69
N THR A 111 21.03 16.69 19.18
CA THR A 111 19.97 17.20 20.06
C THR A 111 19.45 16.06 20.93
N GLU A 112 18.69 16.39 21.98
CA GLU A 112 17.91 15.38 22.70
C GLU A 112 16.93 14.66 21.76
N PRO A 113 16.68 13.34 21.96
CA PRO A 113 15.76 12.58 21.13
C PRO A 113 14.34 13.17 21.17
N MET A 114 13.86 13.62 20.01
CA MET A 114 12.56 14.26 19.86
C MET A 114 11.43 13.23 19.80
N TRP A 115 11.22 12.46 20.86
CA TRP A 115 10.22 11.37 20.90
C TRP A 115 8.81 11.83 20.53
N LEU A 116 8.44 13.05 20.91
CA LEU A 116 7.17 13.69 20.56
C LEU A 116 7.01 13.99 19.07
N LEU A 117 8.10 14.00 18.29
CA LEU A 117 8.09 14.10 16.84
C LEU A 117 8.19 12.70 16.20
N ILE A 118 9.09 11.85 16.71
CA ILE A 118 9.38 10.52 16.15
C ILE A 118 8.15 9.62 16.20
N LEU A 119 7.54 9.45 17.38
CA LEU A 119 6.43 8.52 17.58
C LEU A 119 5.21 8.82 16.70
N PRO A 120 4.65 10.05 16.66
CA PRO A 120 3.47 10.32 15.85
C PRO A 120 3.78 10.24 14.36
N PHE A 121 4.94 10.73 13.88
CA PHE A 121 5.27 10.66 12.46
C PHE A 121 5.55 9.23 12.00
N ALA A 122 6.21 8.40 12.81
CA ALA A 122 6.39 6.98 12.53
C ALA A 122 5.03 6.26 12.49
N PHE A 123 4.14 6.56 13.44
CA PHE A 123 2.80 5.98 13.48
C PHE A 123 1.96 6.39 12.25
N VAL A 124 1.95 7.67 11.88
CA VAL A 124 1.28 8.16 10.67
C VAL A 124 1.89 7.53 9.43
N SER A 125 3.21 7.47 9.32
CA SER A 125 3.89 6.84 8.18
C SER A 125 3.45 5.39 8.00
N LEU A 126 3.47 4.60 9.07
CA LEU A 126 3.12 3.17 9.03
C LEU A 126 1.64 2.94 8.72
N THR A 127 0.74 3.69 9.38
CA THR A 127 -0.71 3.56 9.18
C THR A 127 -1.13 3.99 7.78
N VAL A 128 -0.58 5.10 7.28
CA VAL A 128 -0.84 5.57 5.90
C VAL A 128 -0.25 4.60 4.88
N LEU A 129 0.92 4.01 5.15
CA LEU A 129 1.51 2.99 4.26
C LEU A 129 0.62 1.75 4.16
N ALA A 130 0.10 1.27 5.29
CA ALA A 130 -0.82 0.13 5.33
C ALA A 130 -2.11 0.41 4.53
N CYS A 131 -2.59 1.65 4.54
CA CYS A 131 -3.76 2.08 3.78
C CYS A 131 -3.45 2.52 2.34
N SER A 132 -2.19 2.51 1.90
CA SER A 132 -1.81 3.06 0.58
C SER A 132 -2.19 2.15 -0.59
N SER A 133 -2.42 0.86 -0.34
CA SER A 133 -2.74 -0.11 -1.38
C SER A 133 -3.67 -1.20 -0.88
N VAL A 134 -4.44 -1.78 -1.79
CA VAL A 134 -5.35 -2.89 -1.53
C VAL A 134 -5.20 -3.91 -2.65
N ARG A 135 -5.05 -5.17 -2.26
CA ARG A 135 -5.10 -6.34 -3.13
C ARG A 135 -6.40 -7.08 -2.87
N VAL A 136 -7.18 -7.31 -3.91
CA VAL A 136 -8.39 -8.12 -3.84
C VAL A 136 -8.15 -9.40 -4.63
N ARG A 137 -8.39 -10.53 -3.98
CA ARG A 137 -8.26 -11.86 -4.56
C ARG A 137 -9.59 -12.58 -4.39
N VAL A 138 -10.16 -13.03 -5.51
CA VAL A 138 -11.31 -13.94 -5.52
C VAL A 138 -10.78 -15.31 -5.91
N ALA A 139 -11.01 -16.30 -5.06
CA ALA A 139 -10.66 -17.70 -5.28
C ALA A 139 -11.83 -18.59 -4.83
N GLU A 140 -11.70 -19.91 -5.00
CA GLU A 140 -12.76 -20.88 -4.69
C GLU A 140 -13.27 -20.82 -3.24
N HIS A 141 -12.37 -20.49 -2.31
CA HIS A 141 -12.69 -20.30 -0.89
C HIS A 141 -13.50 -19.02 -0.61
N GLY A 142 -13.58 -18.07 -1.56
CA GLY A 142 -14.25 -16.78 -1.39
C GLY A 142 -13.35 -15.58 -1.66
N LEU A 143 -13.51 -14.53 -0.86
CA LEU A 143 -12.92 -13.20 -1.08
C LEU A 143 -11.82 -12.91 -0.05
N ASP A 144 -10.64 -12.57 -0.55
CA ASP A 144 -9.50 -12.12 0.24
C ASP A 144 -9.17 -10.66 -0.10
N VAL A 145 -9.19 -9.78 0.90
CA VAL A 145 -8.83 -8.37 0.77
C VAL A 145 -7.63 -8.08 1.66
N ALA A 146 -6.48 -7.90 1.04
CA ALA A 146 -5.20 -7.64 1.68
C ALA A 146 -4.83 -6.15 1.57
N PHE A 147 -4.41 -5.55 2.67
CA PHE A 147 -4.04 -4.13 2.75
C PHE A 147 -2.53 -3.94 2.70
N GLY A 148 -2.09 -2.81 2.15
CA GLY A 148 -0.71 -2.35 2.14
C GLY A 148 0.20 -3.12 1.17
N PRO A 149 1.44 -2.64 1.02
CA PRO A 149 2.40 -3.25 0.11
C PRO A 149 2.77 -4.68 0.51
N LEU A 150 2.81 -4.96 1.82
CA LEU A 150 3.04 -6.32 2.34
C LEU A 150 1.81 -7.23 2.19
N GLY A 151 0.62 -6.68 1.92
CA GLY A 151 -0.63 -7.44 1.87
C GLY A 151 -1.04 -7.97 3.21
N TRP A 152 -0.79 -7.18 4.25
CA TRP A 152 -1.22 -7.42 5.60
C TRP A 152 -1.61 -6.07 6.22
N PRO A 153 -2.75 -5.98 6.93
CA PRO A 153 -3.68 -7.05 7.32
C PRO A 153 -4.49 -7.65 6.15
N VAL A 154 -5.00 -8.87 6.31
CA VAL A 154 -5.89 -9.55 5.33
C VAL A 154 -7.25 -9.81 5.94
N ARG A 155 -8.31 -9.40 5.26
CA ARG A 155 -9.69 -9.70 5.62
C ARG A 155 -10.23 -10.74 4.64
N ARG A 156 -10.75 -11.84 5.17
CA ARG A 156 -11.27 -12.97 4.39
C ARG A 156 -12.76 -13.12 4.63
N TRP A 157 -13.48 -13.47 3.58
CA TRP A 157 -14.87 -13.89 3.62
C TRP A 157 -14.99 -15.22 2.90
N ASP A 158 -15.61 -16.19 3.56
CA ASP A 158 -15.94 -17.45 2.91
C ASP A 158 -17.04 -17.20 1.88
N ALA A 159 -16.99 -17.89 0.76
CA ALA A 159 -18.04 -17.82 -0.23
C ALA A 159 -19.40 -18.32 0.30
N ALA A 160 -19.43 -19.15 1.35
CA ALA A 160 -20.67 -19.51 2.03
C ALA A 160 -21.34 -18.33 2.77
N ASP A 161 -20.55 -17.34 3.19
CA ASP A 161 -21.07 -16.15 3.89
C ASP A 161 -21.53 -15.06 2.93
N ILE A 162 -21.26 -15.21 1.62
CA ILE A 162 -21.53 -14.20 0.60
C ILE A 162 -22.95 -14.39 0.06
N GLU A 163 -23.80 -13.40 0.31
CA GLU A 163 -25.19 -13.39 -0.16
C GLU A 163 -25.27 -12.93 -1.62
N TRP A 164 -24.54 -11.86 -1.97
CA TRP A 164 -24.44 -11.34 -3.33
C TRP A 164 -23.23 -10.42 -3.50
N ALA A 165 -22.76 -10.29 -4.74
CA ALA A 165 -21.75 -9.33 -5.15
C ALA A 165 -22.22 -8.53 -6.38
N ARG A 166 -21.87 -7.24 -6.45
CA ARG A 166 -22.12 -6.39 -7.63
C ARG A 166 -21.03 -5.35 -7.82
N ALA A 167 -20.89 -4.89 -9.06
CA ALA A 167 -20.07 -3.74 -9.39
C ALA A 167 -20.90 -2.46 -9.27
N GLU A 168 -20.29 -1.42 -8.73
CA GLU A 168 -20.84 -0.07 -8.71
C GLU A 168 -19.76 0.94 -9.06
N ILE A 169 -20.16 2.07 -9.67
CA ILE A 169 -19.28 3.22 -9.78
C ILE A 169 -19.54 4.11 -8.57
N ARG A 170 -18.51 4.32 -7.75
CA ARG A 170 -18.58 5.24 -6.62
C ARG A 170 -17.50 6.30 -6.72
N THR A 171 -17.78 7.44 -6.12
CA THR A 171 -16.83 8.53 -5.94
C THR A 171 -16.55 8.75 -4.45
N PRO A 172 -15.35 9.24 -4.08
CA PRO A 172 -14.99 9.54 -2.70
C PRO A 172 -16.02 10.45 -2.02
N ALA A 173 -16.58 11.42 -2.76
CA ALA A 173 -17.62 12.32 -2.25
C ALA A 173 -18.88 11.57 -1.78
N GLN A 174 -19.26 10.48 -2.46
CA GLN A 174 -20.42 9.66 -2.11
C GLN A 174 -20.20 8.77 -0.88
N VAL A 175 -18.94 8.47 -0.55
CA VAL A 175 -18.58 7.53 0.54
C VAL A 175 -17.84 8.20 1.70
N GLY A 176 -17.76 9.54 1.72
CA GLY A 176 -17.16 10.30 2.82
C GLY A 176 -15.62 10.41 2.76
N GLY A 177 -15.04 10.31 1.58
CA GLY A 177 -13.63 10.55 1.28
C GLY A 177 -12.84 9.31 0.90
N TRP A 178 -11.52 9.43 0.99
CA TRP A 178 -10.54 8.37 0.71
C TRP A 178 -10.25 7.55 1.97
N GLY A 179 -10.00 6.25 1.81
CA GLY A 179 -9.50 5.36 2.86
C GLY A 179 -10.50 4.29 3.32
N TYR A 180 -10.25 3.76 4.52
CA TYR A 180 -11.04 2.72 5.17
C TYR A 180 -12.11 3.36 6.05
N ARG A 181 -13.39 3.11 5.76
CA ARG A 181 -14.53 3.66 6.49
C ARG A 181 -15.42 2.54 7.02
N LEU A 182 -15.82 2.68 8.28
CA LEU A 182 -16.83 1.86 8.93
C LEU A 182 -18.12 2.69 9.00
N SER A 183 -19.19 2.22 8.40
CA SER A 183 -20.54 2.78 8.51
C SER A 183 -21.47 1.75 9.13
N GLY A 184 -22.65 2.18 9.60
CA GLY A 184 -23.66 1.28 10.15
C GLY A 184 -24.18 0.25 9.13
N LEU A 185 -23.99 0.51 7.82
CA LEU A 185 -24.39 -0.38 6.73
C LEU A 185 -23.26 -1.31 6.29
N GLY A 186 -22.01 -1.04 6.66
CA GLY A 186 -20.88 -1.81 6.14
C GLY A 186 -19.51 -1.18 6.26
N THR A 187 -18.51 -1.82 5.66
CA THR A 187 -17.15 -1.29 5.52
C THR A 187 -16.94 -0.84 4.07
N THR A 188 -16.39 0.34 3.84
CA THR A 188 -16.03 0.83 2.50
C THR A 188 -14.55 1.18 2.46
N VAL A 189 -13.86 0.70 1.43
CA VAL A 189 -12.45 0.93 1.18
C VAL A 189 -12.30 1.63 -0.15
N MET A 190 -12.06 2.93 -0.10
CA MET A 190 -12.01 3.80 -1.28
C MET A 190 -10.59 4.33 -1.48
N LEU A 191 -9.84 3.75 -2.41
CA LEU A 191 -8.49 4.20 -2.76
C LEU A 191 -8.44 5.00 -4.06
N ARG A 192 -9.37 4.72 -4.99
CA ARG A 192 -9.56 5.46 -6.25
C ARG A 192 -11.05 5.69 -6.54
N SER A 193 -11.37 6.75 -7.26
CA SER A 193 -12.72 6.98 -7.81
C SER A 193 -12.95 6.01 -8.96
N GLY A 194 -14.16 5.49 -9.10
CA GLY A 194 -14.51 4.61 -10.22
C GLY A 194 -15.15 3.31 -9.76
N GLU A 195 -14.81 2.23 -10.45
CA GLU A 195 -15.37 0.90 -10.17
C GLU A 195 -15.04 0.43 -8.75
N CYS A 196 -16.08 -0.05 -8.09
CA CYS A 196 -16.06 -0.60 -6.75
C CYS A 196 -16.79 -1.95 -6.77
N LEU A 197 -16.15 -2.97 -6.20
CA LEU A 197 -16.78 -4.23 -5.89
C LEU A 197 -17.52 -4.08 -4.56
N VAL A 198 -18.83 -4.32 -4.57
CA VAL A 198 -19.68 -4.32 -3.38
C VAL A 198 -20.16 -5.75 -3.14
N VAL A 199 -19.88 -6.26 -1.95
CA VAL A 199 -20.22 -7.63 -1.53
C VAL A 199 -21.04 -7.53 -0.26
N ARG A 200 -22.17 -8.20 -0.21
CA ARG A 200 -22.90 -8.43 1.04
C ARG A 200 -22.49 -9.79 1.60
N ALA A 201 -21.94 -9.79 2.80
CA ALA A 201 -21.58 -11.00 3.50
C ALA A 201 -21.97 -10.94 4.98
N GLY A 202 -22.65 -11.97 5.48
CA GLY A 202 -23.13 -12.05 6.86
C GLY A 202 -23.96 -10.83 7.29
N GLY A 203 -24.86 -10.35 6.42
CA GLY A 203 -25.73 -9.20 6.68
C GLY A 203 -25.04 -7.82 6.68
N LYS A 204 -23.77 -7.71 6.27
CA LYS A 204 -23.02 -6.44 6.19
C LYS A 204 -22.49 -6.20 4.79
N ASP A 205 -22.51 -4.93 4.36
CA ASP A 205 -21.93 -4.56 3.08
C ASP A 205 -20.41 -4.33 3.21
N PHE A 206 -19.66 -4.81 2.23
CA PHE A 206 -18.25 -4.53 2.05
C PHE A 206 -18.03 -3.97 0.65
N ALA A 207 -17.58 -2.73 0.55
CA ALA A 207 -17.25 -2.08 -0.72
C ALA A 207 -15.76 -1.83 -0.83
N VAL A 208 -15.16 -2.13 -1.98
CA VAL A 208 -13.74 -1.88 -2.25
C VAL A 208 -13.55 -1.34 -3.67
N SER A 209 -12.82 -0.23 -3.82
CA SER A 209 -12.47 0.31 -5.14
C SER A 209 -11.42 -0.59 -5.81
N VAL A 210 -11.77 -1.22 -6.94
CA VAL A 210 -10.90 -2.12 -7.72
C VAL A 210 -11.24 -2.04 -9.19
N ASP A 211 -10.27 -2.28 -10.06
CA ASP A 211 -10.50 -2.45 -11.50
C ASP A 211 -11.13 -3.81 -11.78
N GLY A 212 -12.04 -3.90 -12.75
CA GLY A 212 -12.66 -5.16 -13.16
C GLY A 212 -13.66 -5.71 -12.13
N ALA A 213 -14.28 -4.81 -11.37
CA ALA A 213 -15.25 -5.16 -10.32
C ALA A 213 -16.39 -6.04 -10.86
N GLU A 214 -16.80 -5.84 -12.11
CA GLU A 214 -17.86 -6.61 -12.77
C GLU A 214 -17.50 -8.10 -12.91
N ARG A 215 -16.26 -8.40 -13.31
CA ARG A 215 -15.75 -9.77 -13.41
C ARG A 215 -15.62 -10.43 -12.04
N ALA A 216 -15.14 -9.68 -11.05
CA ALA A 216 -15.04 -10.17 -9.68
C ALA A 216 -16.42 -10.49 -9.09
N ALA A 217 -17.41 -9.63 -9.32
CA ALA A 217 -18.79 -9.84 -8.88
C ALA A 217 -19.41 -11.07 -9.57
N ALA A 218 -19.21 -11.21 -10.88
CA ALA A 218 -19.71 -12.36 -11.63
C ALA A 218 -19.13 -13.69 -11.10
N LEU A 219 -17.82 -13.73 -10.82
CA LEU A 219 -17.15 -14.90 -10.24
C LEU A 219 -17.61 -15.21 -8.81
N LEU A 220 -17.81 -14.19 -7.97
CA LEU A 220 -18.31 -14.38 -6.61
C LEU A 220 -19.75 -14.92 -6.61
N ASN A 221 -20.61 -14.39 -7.46
CA ASN A 221 -21.99 -14.86 -7.56
C ASN A 221 -22.07 -16.30 -8.09
N SER A 222 -21.19 -16.71 -9.01
CA SER A 222 -21.15 -18.11 -9.46
C SER A 222 -20.67 -19.05 -8.35
N LEU A 223 -19.65 -18.65 -7.57
CA LEU A 223 -19.13 -19.42 -6.44
C LEU A 223 -20.10 -19.52 -5.25
N ALA A 224 -20.96 -18.51 -5.06
CA ALA A 224 -22.04 -18.53 -4.06
C ALA A 224 -23.20 -19.42 -4.54
N GLY A 225 -23.63 -19.26 -5.80
CA GLY A 225 -24.74 -20.03 -6.39
C GLY A 225 -24.46 -21.54 -6.53
N ALA A 226 -23.24 -21.92 -6.91
CA ALA A 226 -22.86 -23.33 -7.06
C ALA A 226 -22.88 -24.12 -5.74
N ARG A 227 -22.89 -23.45 -4.58
CA ARG A 227 -22.99 -24.09 -3.26
C ARG A 227 -24.42 -24.15 -2.71
N THR A 228 -25.34 -23.36 -3.26
CA THR A 228 -26.76 -23.37 -2.86
C THR A 228 -27.57 -24.47 -3.54
N GLU A 229 -27.04 -25.14 -4.56
CA GLU A 229 -27.61 -26.38 -5.10
C GLU A 229 -27.12 -27.57 -4.24
N PRO A 230 -28.00 -28.16 -3.40
CA PRO A 230 -27.65 -29.34 -2.63
C PRO A 230 -27.72 -30.56 -3.56
N THR A 231 -26.67 -31.37 -3.58
CA THR A 231 -26.75 -32.78 -3.98
C THR A 231 -27.66 -33.56 -3.04
#